data_AF-A0A8T5KQU0-F1
#
_entry.id   AF-A0A8T5KQU0-F1
#
_cell.length_a   1.000
_cell.length_b   1.000
_cell.length_c   1.000
_cell.angle_alpha   90.00
_cell.angle_beta   90.00
_cell.angle_gamma   90.00
#
_symmetry.space_group_name_H-M   'P 1'
#
loop_
_entity.id
_entity.type
_entity.pdbx_description
1 polymer ?
#
loop_
_entity_poly.entity_id
_entity_poly.type
_entity_poly.pdbx_seq_one_letter_code
_entity_poly.pdbx_strand_id
1 'polypeptide(L)'
;LPKDDPKLALAKQVLTRPVDINSADFDSLIRVPGIGPTTAHRIVHMQKQKQRIMNYETLHRMGVVLKRAKPFIKVDGKTQTSLRSF
;
A
#
# COMPACT_ATOMS: atom_id res chain seq x y z
N LEU A 1 10.21 -19.99 -16.75
CA LEU A 1 8.93 -19.41 -16.29
C LEU A 1 9.17 -18.00 -15.77
N PRO A 2 8.35 -17.01 -16.11
CA PRO A 2 8.47 -15.68 -15.50
C PRO A 2 8.22 -15.82 -13.99
N LYS A 3 9.14 -15.31 -13.17
CA LYS A 3 9.13 -15.40 -11.70
C LYS A 3 8.25 -14.33 -11.05
N ASP A 4 7.35 -13.71 -11.80
CA ASP A 4 6.52 -12.61 -11.33
C ASP A 4 5.16 -13.13 -10.87
N ASP A 5 4.88 -12.88 -9.58
CA ASP A 5 3.67 -13.27 -8.88
C ASP A 5 2.42 -12.74 -9.62
N PRO A 6 1.42 -13.58 -9.96
CA PRO A 6 0.31 -13.21 -10.84
C PRO A 6 -0.51 -12.02 -10.31
N LYS A 7 -0.53 -11.81 -8.98
CA LYS A 7 -1.19 -10.65 -8.37
C LYS A 7 -0.43 -9.34 -8.61
N LEU A 8 0.89 -9.40 -8.79
CA LEU A 8 1.73 -8.24 -9.12
C LEU A 8 1.50 -7.78 -10.57
N ALA A 9 1.36 -8.73 -11.50
CA ALA A 9 1.09 -8.43 -12.91
C ALA A 9 -0.29 -7.77 -13.09
N LEU A 10 -1.33 -8.31 -12.44
CA LEU A 10 -2.67 -7.76 -12.49
C LEU A 10 -2.75 -6.36 -11.85
N ALA A 11 -2.07 -6.15 -10.73
CA ALA A 11 -1.99 -4.83 -10.08
C ALA A 11 -1.37 -3.77 -11.00
N LYS A 12 -0.33 -4.10 -11.77
CA LYS A 12 0.28 -3.17 -12.74
C LYS A 12 -0.67 -2.74 -13.86
N GLN A 13 -1.59 -3.61 -14.28
CA GLN A 13 -2.59 -3.27 -15.30
C GLN A 13 -3.82 -2.56 -14.75
N VAL A 14 -4.25 -2.88 -13.53
CA VAL A 14 -5.54 -2.44 -12.96
C VAL A 14 -5.41 -1.23 -12.02
N LEU A 15 -4.33 -1.15 -11.22
CA LEU A 15 -4.06 -0.01 -10.34
C LEU A 15 -3.34 1.08 -11.15
N THR A 16 -4.12 1.83 -11.93
CA THR A 16 -3.64 2.95 -12.76
C THR A 16 -3.20 4.16 -11.94
N ARG A 17 -3.56 4.25 -10.65
CA ARG A 17 -3.18 5.33 -9.75
C ARG A 17 -2.79 4.79 -8.36
N PRO A 18 -1.81 5.41 -7.67
CA PRO A 18 -1.45 5.05 -6.31
C PRO A 18 -2.62 5.25 -5.34
N VAL A 19 -2.84 4.28 -4.46
CA VAL A 19 -3.86 4.28 -3.42
C VAL A 19 -3.34 5.09 -2.22
N ASP A 20 -4.06 6.15 -1.84
CA ASP A 20 -3.71 6.94 -0.65
C ASP A 20 -4.12 6.19 0.62
N ILE A 21 -3.13 5.77 1.41
CA ILE A 21 -3.32 4.97 2.61
C ILE A 21 -4.20 5.65 3.66
N ASN A 22 -4.23 6.99 3.70
CA ASN A 22 -4.99 7.72 4.71
C ASN A 22 -6.45 8.00 4.31
N SER A 23 -6.82 7.73 3.05
CA SER A 23 -8.19 7.98 2.54
C SER A 23 -8.81 6.79 1.82
N ALA A 24 -8.04 5.75 1.50
CA ALA A 24 -8.51 4.57 0.81
C ALA A 24 -9.45 3.73 1.68
N ASP A 25 -10.48 3.18 1.04
CA ASP A 25 -11.36 2.20 1.64
C ASP A 25 -10.70 0.81 1.74
N PHE A 26 -11.35 -0.07 2.50
CA PHE A 26 -10.85 -1.43 2.72
C PHE A 26 -10.62 -2.18 1.39
N ASP A 27 -11.56 -2.06 0.45
CA ASP A 27 -11.52 -2.76 -0.82
C ASP A 27 -10.37 -2.28 -1.73
N SER A 28 -10.03 -0.99 -1.69
CA SER A 28 -8.84 -0.49 -2.39
C SER A 28 -7.55 -0.98 -1.74
N LEU A 29 -7.51 -1.03 -0.41
CA LEU A 29 -6.32 -1.46 0.33
C LEU A 29 -5.98 -2.94 0.07
N ILE A 30 -6.96 -3.85 0.04
CA ILE A 30 -6.71 -5.28 -0.20
C ILE A 30 -6.27 -5.61 -1.65
N ARG A 31 -6.54 -4.69 -2.58
CA ARG A 31 -6.08 -4.78 -3.98
C ARG A 31 -4.60 -4.45 -4.12
N VAL A 32 -4.04 -3.69 -3.18
CA VAL A 32 -2.60 -3.35 -3.15
C VAL A 32 -1.78 -4.61 -2.84
N PRO A 33 -0.84 -5.01 -3.71
CA PRO A 33 0.08 -6.10 -3.42
C PRO A 33 0.89 -5.82 -2.14
N GLY A 34 0.88 -6.76 -1.19
CA GLY A 34 1.58 -6.61 0.08
C GLY A 34 0.74 -6.02 1.23
N ILE A 35 -0.53 -5.69 0.98
CA ILE A 35 -1.52 -5.40 2.03
C ILE A 35 -2.53 -6.56 2.06
N GLY A 36 -2.61 -7.22 3.22
CA GLY A 36 -3.61 -8.26 3.49
C GLY A 36 -4.86 -7.71 4.19
N PRO A 37 -5.94 -8.50 4.31
CA PRO A 37 -7.18 -8.08 4.95
C PRO A 37 -6.98 -7.63 6.41
N THR A 38 -6.16 -8.34 7.19
CA THR A 38 -5.84 -7.94 8.57
C THR A 38 -5.18 -6.57 8.64
N THR A 39 -4.21 -6.32 7.76
CA THR A 39 -3.50 -5.04 7.70
C THR A 39 -4.40 -3.93 7.17
N ALA A 40 -5.24 -4.22 6.17
CA ALA A 40 -6.24 -3.29 5.66
C ALA A 40 -7.24 -2.88 6.76
N HIS A 41 -7.72 -3.81 7.58
CA HIS A 41 -8.56 -3.49 8.73
C HIS A 41 -7.86 -2.57 9.74
N ARG A 42 -6.57 -2.79 10.02
CA ARG A 42 -5.78 -1.91 10.90
C ARG A 42 -5.66 -0.50 10.35
N ILE A 43 -5.38 -0.37 9.06
CA ILE A 43 -5.30 0.93 8.38
C ILE A 43 -6.64 1.66 8.48
N VAL A 44 -7.74 1.01 8.11
CA VAL A 44 -9.09 1.59 8.20
C VAL A 44 -9.45 1.95 9.64
N HIS A 45 -9.05 1.15 10.62
CA HIS A 45 -9.25 1.48 12.03
C HIS A 45 -8.50 2.76 12.41
N MET A 46 -7.23 2.92 12.04
CA MET A 46 -6.47 4.14 12.29
C MET A 46 -7.09 5.37 11.63
N GLN A 47 -7.52 5.24 10.37
CA GLN A 47 -8.24 6.30 9.64
C GLN A 47 -9.48 6.77 10.43
N LYS A 48 -10.29 5.83 10.94
CA LYS A 48 -11.48 6.13 11.76
C LYS A 48 -11.13 6.84 13.06
N GLN A 49 -10.00 6.50 13.68
CA GLN A 49 -9.48 7.17 14.86
C GLN A 49 -8.82 8.53 14.56
N LYS A 50 -8.91 9.02 13.31
CA LYS A 50 -8.23 10.23 12.82
C LYS A 50 -6.70 10.20 13.00
N GLN A 51 -6.13 9.01 13.16
CA GLN A 51 -4.69 8.81 13.18
C GLN A 51 -4.18 8.74 11.76
N ARG A 52 -3.17 9.58 11.43
CA ARG A 52 -2.57 9.61 10.11
C ARG A 52 -1.29 8.79 10.08
N ILE A 53 -1.14 7.99 9.04
CA ILE A 53 0.08 7.27 8.71
C ILE A 53 0.95 8.22 7.88
N MET A 54 2.07 8.65 8.46
CA MET A 54 2.93 9.68 7.89
C MET A 54 4.20 9.14 7.22
N ASN A 55 4.52 7.86 7.47
CA ASN A 55 5.75 7.24 6.98
C ASN A 55 5.55 5.74 6.65
N TYR A 56 6.45 5.21 5.82
CA TYR A 56 6.43 3.79 5.44
C TYR A 56 6.85 2.87 6.59
N GLU A 57 7.60 3.36 7.56
CA GLU A 57 8.01 2.58 8.74
C GLU A 57 6.78 2.12 9.55
N THR A 58 5.81 3.02 9.74
CA THR A 58 4.54 2.68 10.40
C THR A 58 3.81 1.59 9.62
N LEU A 59 3.80 1.65 8.28
CA LEU A 59 3.22 0.61 7.43
C LEU A 59 3.93 -0.74 7.57
N HIS A 60 5.26 -0.73 7.59
CA HIS A 60 6.06 -1.94 7.82
C HIS A 60 5.74 -2.56 9.19
N ARG A 61 5.68 -1.75 10.25
CA ARG A 61 5.31 -2.19 11.60
C ARG A 61 3.89 -2.74 11.68
N MET A 62 2.97 -2.26 10.84
CA MET A 62 1.61 -2.79 10.74
C MET A 62 1.51 -4.11 9.97
N GLY A 63 2.59 -4.53 9.30
CA GLY A 63 2.67 -5.77 8.51
C GLY A 63 2.50 -5.56 7.01
N VAL A 64 2.60 -4.33 6.50
CA VAL A 64 2.62 -4.08 5.05
C VAL A 64 3.95 -4.51 4.46
N VAL A 65 3.91 -5.32 3.41
CA VAL A 65 5.10 -5.70 2.64
C VAL A 65 5.48 -4.55 1.70
N LEU A 66 6.30 -3.63 2.19
CA LEU A 66 6.69 -2.41 1.48
C LEU A 66 7.28 -2.68 0.08
N LYS A 67 8.06 -3.75 -0.08
CA LYS A 67 8.68 -4.11 -1.38
C LYS A 67 7.65 -4.27 -2.51
N ARG A 68 6.44 -4.73 -2.17
CA ARG A 68 5.35 -4.95 -3.13
C ARG A 68 4.36 -3.77 -3.17
N ALA A 69 4.14 -3.13 -2.03
CA ALA A 69 3.13 -2.08 -1.88
C ALA A 69 3.63 -0.69 -2.33
N LYS A 70 4.91 -0.36 -2.14
CA LYS A 70 5.51 0.96 -2.45
C LYS A 70 5.08 1.58 -3.79
N PRO A 71 5.11 0.87 -4.94
CA PRO A 71 4.73 1.47 -6.23
C PRO A 71 3.22 1.78 -6.36
N PHE A 72 2.38 1.23 -5.49
CA PHE A 72 0.92 1.32 -5.58
C PHE A 72 0.30 2.14 -4.46
N ILE A 73 1.09 2.72 -3.55
CA ILE A 73 0.57 3.44 -2.38
C ILE A 73 1.15 4.84 -2.27
N LYS A 74 0.35 5.74 -1.69
CA LYS A 74 0.74 7.09 -1.32
C LYS A 74 0.55 7.26 0.18
N VAL A 75 1.52 7.88 0.84
CA VAL A 75 1.49 8.12 2.28
C VAL A 75 1.65 9.63 2.51
N ASP A 76 0.62 10.24 3.12
CA ASP A 76 0.58 11.65 3.51
C ASP A 76 1.04 12.65 2.44
N GLY A 77 0.43 12.62 1.24
CA GLY A 77 0.82 13.55 0.18
C GLY A 77 2.16 13.23 -0.50
N LYS A 78 3.03 12.44 0.15
CA LYS A 78 4.36 12.04 -0.31
C LYS A 78 4.30 10.69 -1.02
N THR A 79 4.15 10.72 -2.34
CA THR A 79 4.63 9.62 -3.18
C THR A 79 6.15 9.60 -3.08
N GLN A 80 6.76 8.45 -2.76
CA GLN A 80 8.22 8.41 -2.74
C GLN A 80 8.74 8.51 -4.18
N THR A 81 9.16 9.71 -4.57
CA THR A 81 9.78 10.01 -5.88
C THR A 81 11.17 9.40 -6.02
N SER A 82 11.71 8.76 -4.99
CA SER A 82 13.00 8.07 -5.09
C SER A 82 12.83 6.68 -5.69
N LEU A 83 12.81 6.66 -7.02
CA LEU A 83 13.22 5.55 -7.89
C LEU A 83 14.73 5.22 -7.76
N ARG A 84 15.29 5.39 -6.55
CA ARG A 84 16.71 5.16 -6.23
C ARG A 84 16.80 4.61 -4.82
N SER A 85 16.72 3.30 -4.73
CA SER A 85 17.37 2.43 -3.74
C SER A 85 16.83 1.03 -4.01
N PHE A 86 17.44 0.40 -5.01
CA PHE A 86 17.61 -1.05 -5.03
C PHE A 86 18.54 -1.45 -3.89
#